data_AF-A0A416DSJ4-F1
#
_entry.id   AF-A0A416DSJ4-F1
#
_cell.length_a   1.000
_cell.length_b   1.000
_cell.length_c   1.000
_cell.angle_alpha   90.00
_cell.angle_beta   90.00
_cell.angle_gamma   90.00
#
_symmetry.space_group_name_H-M   'P 1'
#
loop_
_entity.id
_entity.type
_entity.pdbx_description
1 polymer ?
#
loop_
_entity_poly.entity_id
_entity_poly.type
_entity_poly.pdbx_seq_one_letter_code
_entity_poly.pdbx_strand_id
1 'polypeptide(L)'
;MSVNMENYNSKEELEAIIEQEIDFEKLNELCEHITNAITEILTSCGLYFRIFSRVKSVESIASKLYRGKYGTLNNPKKIQDLIGLRVILYYYDDLSICRDIMERTFQMIDEWSRNFFESDEFRATKINGVFKYPAEYFNLYTKEMWSLPIDTTFETQFRTVFFEGWHEIEHDMRYKSRISDDQFWKGSEELSRMLNCILANLELSDWSLVKLFEELSYNHYKNMNWELMLKSHFRIKLEDSAHLHPDIIAIFNQDKEIAKQFYKCPRIILIRELLKLDNPVIDYNLIIKLVNNKLVKNQLIRLVCDKIDEPRDSRIYKKETLARLESNILFHLELPLLHKESRTLETEFINSCAIVYKWARFKMDPVFEDMPEEVISYKNKLPGYQLKIQYDVDDLTFHMKISYIDSKHIGTLWHIHTSIAKLDDGRLHFYHMTSKDLPRSISQKETFLKPSFLSDLSNKTGIVDVIRLGNKAVFVTDDNDYSDFYSLIKNQERKLPIIAIAQQLSEDDTNTGQKKNEEYKDGYDMNTFTINGTRLAKVIGQYSHVFMTDRALVSKFAKSFNIPEANADGCICIFWPAHTQKHFTLFTRRMILESQFDFNRFAFHDEDVYEKAFRHKLVQIIKEDNISR
;
A
#
# COMPACT_ATOMS: atom_id res chain seq x y z
N MET A 1 -0.64 -27.36 11.80
CA MET A 1 -0.06 -27.60 13.14
C MET A 1 -0.99 -26.96 14.16
N SER A 2 -1.61 -27.76 15.01
CA SER A 2 -2.38 -27.28 16.16
C SER A 2 -1.43 -26.59 17.13
N VAL A 3 -1.62 -25.29 17.35
CA VAL A 3 -0.84 -24.51 18.32
C VAL A 3 -1.29 -24.93 19.72
N ASN A 4 -0.41 -25.56 20.49
CA ASN A 4 -0.65 -25.88 21.89
C ASN A 4 -0.76 -24.57 22.68
N MET A 5 -1.98 -24.18 23.03
CA MET A 5 -2.28 -23.00 23.86
C MET A 5 -1.86 -23.14 25.33
N GLU A 6 -1.29 -24.27 25.73
CA GLU A 6 -0.84 -24.52 27.12
C GLU A 6 0.46 -23.79 27.50
N ASN A 7 1.04 -22.96 26.62
CA ASN A 7 2.38 -22.38 26.79
C ASN A 7 2.46 -20.86 27.06
N TYR A 8 1.35 -20.14 27.25
CA TYR A 8 1.40 -18.70 27.58
C TYR A 8 1.23 -18.48 29.09
N ASN A 9 2.28 -18.06 29.80
CA ASN A 9 2.27 -17.97 31.27
C ASN A 9 1.57 -16.71 31.79
N SER A 10 1.38 -15.68 30.96
CA SER A 10 0.66 -14.44 31.32
C SER A 10 0.06 -13.69 30.12
N LYS A 11 -0.81 -12.71 30.39
CA LYS A 11 -1.40 -11.84 29.35
C LYS A 11 -0.33 -10.92 28.74
N GLU A 12 0.60 -10.46 29.56
CA GLU A 12 1.70 -9.57 29.18
C GLU A 12 2.67 -10.26 28.19
N GLU A 13 2.90 -11.58 28.33
CA GLU A 13 3.68 -12.36 27.36
C GLU A 13 2.96 -12.45 25.99
N LEU A 14 1.64 -12.61 25.99
CA LEU A 14 0.84 -12.61 24.75
C LEU A 14 0.88 -11.24 24.06
N GLU A 15 0.80 -10.15 24.81
CA GLU A 15 0.90 -8.79 24.26
C GLU A 15 2.24 -8.57 23.54
N ALA A 16 3.36 -8.98 24.16
CA ALA A 16 4.68 -8.89 23.54
C ALA A 16 4.81 -9.74 22.26
N ILE A 17 4.22 -10.93 22.23
CA ILE A 17 4.22 -11.79 21.03
C ILE A 17 3.39 -11.16 19.92
N ILE A 18 2.23 -10.59 20.24
CA ILE A 18 1.38 -9.90 19.26
C ILE A 18 2.09 -8.69 18.64
N GLU A 19 2.79 -7.89 19.44
CA GLU A 19 3.59 -6.75 18.95
C GLU A 19 4.75 -7.18 18.05
N GLN A 20 5.32 -8.36 18.28
CA GLN A 20 6.40 -8.90 17.46
C GLN A 20 5.90 -9.54 16.15
N GLU A 21 4.74 -10.19 16.18
CA GLU A 21 4.18 -10.92 15.03
C GLU A 21 3.33 -10.04 14.11
N ILE A 22 2.67 -9.00 14.63
CA ILE A 22 1.76 -8.13 13.86
C ILE A 22 2.37 -6.75 13.65
N ASP A 23 2.55 -6.39 12.37
CA ASP A 23 2.93 -5.03 11.96
C ASP A 23 1.70 -4.10 11.98
N PHE A 24 1.48 -3.44 13.12
CA PHE A 24 0.32 -2.56 13.32
C PHE A 24 0.34 -1.32 12.43
N GLU A 25 1.50 -0.81 12.04
CA GLU A 25 1.59 0.36 11.17
C GLU A 25 1.02 0.03 9.79
N LYS A 26 1.51 -1.05 9.16
CA LYS A 26 0.95 -1.49 7.90
C LYS A 26 -0.50 -1.94 8.03
N LEU A 27 -0.89 -2.57 9.14
CA LEU A 27 -2.29 -2.99 9.33
C LEU A 27 -3.24 -1.78 9.38
N ASN A 28 -2.79 -0.64 9.89
CA ASN A 28 -3.51 0.63 9.82
C ASN A 28 -3.60 1.14 8.36
N GLU A 29 -2.53 1.07 7.57
CA GLU A 29 -2.59 1.40 6.13
C GLU A 29 -3.63 0.55 5.37
N LEU A 30 -3.66 -0.76 5.63
CA LEU A 30 -4.66 -1.67 5.05
C LEU A 30 -6.08 -1.28 5.47
N CYS A 31 -6.27 -0.94 6.74
CA CYS A 31 -7.54 -0.45 7.27
C CYS A 31 -8.00 0.80 6.53
N GLU A 32 -7.10 1.76 6.29
CA GLU A 32 -7.39 2.98 5.54
C GLU A 32 -7.74 2.70 4.07
N HIS A 33 -6.97 1.84 3.38
CA HIS A 33 -7.26 1.45 2.00
C HIS A 33 -8.64 0.80 1.85
N ILE A 34 -8.97 -0.16 2.71
CA ILE A 34 -10.30 -0.81 2.72
C ILE A 34 -11.40 0.22 3.00
N THR A 35 -11.15 1.15 3.95
CA THR A 35 -12.10 2.22 4.29
C THR A 35 -12.35 3.15 3.09
N ASN A 36 -11.29 3.55 2.37
CA ASN A 36 -11.37 4.43 1.21
C ASN A 36 -12.10 3.74 0.06
N ALA A 37 -11.78 2.48 -0.24
CA ALA A 37 -12.45 1.70 -1.29
C ALA A 37 -13.97 1.59 -1.03
N ILE A 38 -14.37 1.26 0.19
CA ILE A 38 -15.79 1.20 0.56
C ILE A 38 -16.43 2.59 0.49
N THR A 39 -15.72 3.64 0.91
CA THR A 39 -16.20 5.02 0.85
C THR A 39 -16.48 5.46 -0.59
N GLU A 40 -15.57 5.17 -1.52
CA GLU A 40 -15.73 5.46 -2.95
C GLU A 40 -16.95 4.76 -3.54
N ILE A 41 -17.09 3.45 -3.28
CA ILE A 41 -18.23 2.66 -3.76
C ILE A 41 -19.56 3.22 -3.24
N LEU A 42 -19.69 3.46 -1.95
CA LEU A 42 -20.94 3.96 -1.36
C LEU A 42 -21.23 5.42 -1.77
N THR A 43 -20.19 6.22 -2.02
CA THR A 43 -20.34 7.59 -2.53
C THR A 43 -20.79 7.61 -3.98
N SER A 44 -20.25 6.72 -4.82
CA SER A 44 -20.59 6.62 -6.26
C SER A 44 -22.07 6.31 -6.52
N CYS A 45 -22.76 5.68 -5.55
CA CYS A 45 -24.20 5.42 -5.62
C CYS A 45 -25.05 6.38 -4.76
N GLY A 46 -24.44 7.43 -4.20
CA GLY A 46 -25.13 8.53 -3.52
C GLY A 46 -25.68 8.15 -2.14
N LEU A 47 -25.18 7.12 -1.48
CA LEU A 47 -25.71 6.68 -0.19
C LEU A 47 -25.39 7.68 0.93
N TYR A 48 -26.29 7.73 1.92
CA TYR A 48 -26.07 8.48 3.16
C TYR A 48 -25.45 7.56 4.20
N PHE A 49 -24.14 7.73 4.43
CA PHE A 49 -23.40 6.89 5.36
C PHE A 49 -22.30 7.66 6.10
N ARG A 50 -21.79 7.03 7.16
CA ARG A 50 -20.50 7.31 7.80
C ARG A 50 -19.78 6.00 8.05
N ILE A 51 -18.45 5.99 7.98
CA ILE A 51 -17.65 4.81 8.31
C ILE A 51 -16.74 5.15 9.48
N PHE A 52 -16.77 4.30 10.52
CA PHE A 52 -15.73 4.26 11.52
C PHE A 52 -14.93 2.98 11.33
N SER A 53 -13.64 3.10 11.08
CA SER A 53 -12.74 1.96 10.98
C SER A 53 -11.72 1.98 12.11
N ARG A 54 -11.30 0.80 12.54
CA ARG A 54 -10.26 0.67 13.55
C ARG A 54 -9.48 -0.62 13.37
N VAL A 55 -8.21 -0.56 13.72
CA VAL A 55 -7.39 -1.73 14.01
C VAL A 55 -7.54 -2.07 15.49
N LYS A 56 -7.68 -3.36 15.80
CA LYS A 56 -7.81 -3.84 17.17
C LYS A 56 -6.50 -3.65 17.93
N SER A 57 -6.54 -3.17 19.17
CA SER A 57 -5.33 -2.99 19.98
C SER A 57 -4.72 -4.31 20.44
N VAL A 58 -3.40 -4.31 20.65
CA VAL A 58 -2.61 -5.42 21.22
C VAL A 58 -3.29 -6.01 22.46
N GLU A 59 -3.59 -5.17 23.44
CA GLU A 59 -4.23 -5.56 24.69
C GLU A 59 -5.56 -6.31 24.45
N SER A 60 -6.36 -5.84 23.50
CA SER A 60 -7.65 -6.44 23.18
C SER A 60 -7.51 -7.78 22.45
N ILE A 61 -6.49 -7.92 21.60
CA ILE A 61 -6.15 -9.18 20.93
C ILE A 61 -5.68 -10.19 21.99
N ALA A 62 -4.73 -9.81 22.85
CA ALA A 62 -4.21 -10.65 23.93
C ALA A 62 -5.33 -11.12 24.86
N SER A 63 -6.20 -10.21 25.28
CA SER A 63 -7.33 -10.54 26.16
C SER A 63 -8.32 -11.52 25.49
N LYS A 64 -8.53 -11.45 24.17
CA LYS A 64 -9.38 -12.40 23.45
C LYS A 64 -8.75 -13.79 23.35
N LEU A 65 -7.45 -13.85 23.09
CA LEU A 65 -6.71 -15.12 23.02
C LEU A 65 -6.62 -15.77 24.40
N TYR A 66 -6.29 -15.00 25.44
CA TYR A 66 -6.17 -15.47 26.81
C TYR A 66 -7.47 -16.04 27.39
N ARG A 67 -8.63 -15.52 26.97
CA ARG A 67 -9.96 -16.08 27.34
C ARG A 67 -10.21 -17.49 26.76
N GLY A 68 -9.32 -18.03 25.94
CA GLY A 68 -9.37 -19.42 25.43
C GLY A 68 -10.47 -19.70 24.41
N LYS A 69 -11.07 -18.65 23.81
CA LYS A 69 -12.21 -18.77 22.89
C LYS A 69 -11.84 -18.97 21.42
N TYR A 70 -10.56 -18.88 21.05
CA TYR A 70 -10.10 -18.93 19.66
C TYR A 70 -8.88 -19.84 19.56
N GLY A 71 -8.70 -20.55 18.45
CA GLY A 71 -7.51 -21.37 18.17
C GLY A 71 -7.23 -22.56 19.10
N THR A 72 -8.21 -22.99 19.89
CA THR A 72 -8.07 -24.17 20.76
C THR A 72 -8.51 -25.44 20.03
N LEU A 73 -8.11 -26.62 20.53
CA LEU A 73 -8.62 -27.92 20.04
C LEU A 73 -10.15 -27.99 20.08
N ASN A 74 -10.78 -27.35 21.07
CA ASN A 74 -12.24 -27.31 21.25
C ASN A 74 -12.93 -26.22 20.44
N ASN A 75 -12.23 -25.15 20.04
CA ASN A 75 -12.74 -24.11 19.17
C ASN A 75 -11.66 -23.62 18.19
N PRO A 76 -11.57 -24.21 16.99
CA PRO A 76 -10.54 -23.88 16.01
C PRO A 76 -10.75 -22.51 15.33
N LYS A 77 -11.82 -21.78 15.67
CA LYS A 77 -12.10 -20.47 15.08
C LYS A 77 -10.98 -19.49 15.37
N LYS A 78 -10.63 -18.71 14.34
CA LYS A 78 -9.63 -17.64 14.41
C LYS A 78 -10.30 -16.29 14.70
N ILE A 79 -9.52 -15.34 15.19
CA ILE A 79 -9.97 -13.94 15.35
C ILE A 79 -10.12 -13.32 13.96
N GLN A 80 -11.31 -12.79 13.65
CA GLN A 80 -11.64 -12.22 12.32
C GLN A 80 -11.83 -10.69 12.33
N ASP A 81 -11.89 -10.07 13.51
CA ASP A 81 -12.15 -8.63 13.72
C ASP A 81 -10.87 -7.82 14.00
N LEU A 82 -9.76 -8.22 13.36
CA LEU A 82 -8.48 -7.50 13.50
C LEU A 82 -8.58 -6.09 12.90
N ILE A 83 -9.16 -6.01 11.70
CA ILE A 83 -9.69 -4.78 11.11
C ILE A 83 -11.21 -4.82 11.26
N GLY A 84 -11.76 -3.81 11.92
CA GLY A 84 -13.20 -3.67 12.09
C GLY A 84 -13.70 -2.37 11.46
N LEU A 85 -14.67 -2.47 10.55
CA LEU A 85 -15.37 -1.33 9.97
C LEU A 85 -16.82 -1.31 10.45
N ARG A 86 -17.28 -0.13 10.87
CA ARG A 86 -18.69 0.14 11.18
C ARG A 86 -19.21 1.10 10.13
N VAL A 87 -20.07 0.61 9.26
CA VAL A 87 -20.76 1.45 8.28
C VAL A 87 -22.13 1.80 8.84
N ILE A 88 -22.30 3.08 9.13
CA ILE A 88 -23.50 3.65 9.73
C ILE A 88 -24.33 4.28 8.64
N LEU A 89 -25.53 3.77 8.44
CA LEU A 89 -26.46 4.17 7.41
C LEU A 89 -27.58 5.03 8.00
N TYR A 90 -28.11 5.95 7.20
CA TYR A 90 -29.14 6.89 7.67
C TYR A 90 -30.55 6.31 7.55
N TYR A 91 -30.75 5.35 6.65
CA TYR A 91 -32.02 4.69 6.44
C TYR A 91 -31.88 3.18 6.65
N TYR A 92 -32.84 2.56 7.34
CA TYR A 92 -32.74 1.13 7.65
C TYR A 92 -32.80 0.24 6.40
N ASP A 93 -33.51 0.66 5.35
CA ASP A 93 -33.63 -0.09 4.10
C ASP A 93 -32.30 -0.13 3.33
N ASP A 94 -31.39 0.82 3.57
CA ASP A 94 -30.00 0.79 3.06
C ASP A 94 -29.17 -0.36 3.60
N LEU A 95 -29.49 -0.89 4.79
CA LEU A 95 -28.78 -2.04 5.36
C LEU A 95 -28.81 -3.22 4.38
N SER A 96 -29.95 -3.44 3.72
CA SER A 96 -30.09 -4.53 2.74
C SER A 96 -29.28 -4.29 1.47
N ILE A 97 -29.19 -3.03 1.03
CA ILE A 97 -28.51 -2.61 -0.19
C ILE A 97 -27.00 -2.71 0.00
N CYS A 98 -26.46 -2.19 1.10
CA CYS A 98 -25.04 -2.27 1.40
C CYS A 98 -24.55 -3.72 1.54
N ARG A 99 -25.40 -4.65 2.00
CA ARG A 99 -25.05 -6.09 2.01
C ARG A 99 -24.85 -6.63 0.60
N ASP A 100 -25.81 -6.38 -0.29
CA ASP A 100 -25.71 -6.80 -1.70
C ASP A 100 -24.49 -6.18 -2.40
N ILE A 101 -24.14 -4.94 -2.05
CA ILE A 101 -22.91 -4.28 -2.53
C ILE A 101 -21.67 -5.03 -2.01
N MET A 102 -21.53 -5.20 -0.69
CA MET A 102 -20.34 -5.83 -0.11
C MET A 102 -20.14 -7.28 -0.56
N GLU A 103 -21.21 -8.07 -0.64
CA GLU A 103 -21.17 -9.47 -1.11
C GLU A 103 -20.69 -9.59 -2.57
N ARG A 104 -20.97 -8.59 -3.41
CA ARG A 104 -20.54 -8.57 -4.81
C ARG A 104 -19.12 -8.02 -4.99
N THR A 105 -18.70 -7.12 -4.10
CA THR A 105 -17.40 -6.45 -4.19
C THR A 105 -16.29 -7.27 -3.54
N PHE A 106 -16.54 -7.87 -2.38
CA PHE A 106 -15.50 -8.50 -1.56
C PHE A 106 -15.77 -10.01 -1.39
N GLN A 107 -14.69 -10.79 -1.28
CA GLN A 107 -14.81 -12.22 -1.01
C GLN A 107 -15.21 -12.45 0.45
N MET A 108 -16.48 -12.80 0.67
CA MET A 108 -17.01 -13.17 1.98
C MET A 108 -16.57 -14.60 2.37
N ILE A 109 -16.26 -14.84 3.64
CA ILE A 109 -15.81 -16.16 4.13
C ILE A 109 -16.97 -17.01 4.68
N ASP A 110 -17.88 -16.36 5.40
CA ASP A 110 -19.01 -16.99 6.10
C ASP A 110 -20.32 -16.27 5.73
N GLU A 111 -21.46 -16.75 6.21
CA GLU A 111 -22.73 -16.02 6.11
C GLU A 111 -22.78 -14.82 7.07
N TRP A 112 -23.69 -13.86 6.81
CA TRP A 112 -23.89 -12.73 7.71
C TRP A 112 -24.27 -13.23 9.10
N SER A 113 -23.50 -12.84 10.11
CA SER A 113 -23.88 -13.07 11.50
C SER A 113 -25.07 -12.18 11.83
N ARG A 114 -26.25 -12.82 11.87
CA ARG A 114 -27.53 -12.21 12.25
C ARG A 114 -28.09 -12.93 13.46
N ASN A 115 -28.62 -12.16 14.40
CA ASN A 115 -29.40 -12.71 15.48
C ASN A 115 -30.84 -12.93 14.95
N PHE A 116 -31.39 -14.12 15.19
CA PHE A 116 -32.82 -14.39 14.99
C PHE A 116 -33.51 -14.18 16.34
N PHE A 117 -34.56 -13.37 16.36
CA PHE A 117 -35.33 -13.05 17.55
C PHE A 117 -36.75 -13.61 17.43
N GLU A 118 -37.35 -13.95 18.57
CA GLU A 118 -38.80 -14.15 18.64
C GLU A 118 -39.51 -12.79 18.48
N SER A 119 -40.76 -12.80 18.00
CA SER A 119 -41.49 -11.57 17.64
C SER A 119 -41.76 -10.62 18.82
N ASP A 120 -41.59 -11.09 20.05
CA ASP A 120 -41.85 -10.39 21.31
C ASP A 120 -40.58 -9.86 22.00
N GLU A 121 -39.39 -10.10 21.43
CA GLU A 121 -38.12 -9.61 21.97
C GLU A 121 -37.53 -8.43 21.17
N PHE A 122 -37.33 -7.29 21.85
CA PHE A 122 -36.58 -6.16 21.29
C PHE A 122 -35.10 -6.26 21.67
N ARG A 123 -34.26 -6.61 20.70
CA ARG A 123 -32.80 -6.69 20.84
C ARG A 123 -32.10 -6.09 19.64
N ALA A 124 -30.87 -5.62 19.84
CA ALA A 124 -30.14 -4.94 18.77
C ALA A 124 -29.84 -5.91 17.62
N THR A 125 -30.33 -5.59 16.42
CA THR A 125 -30.07 -6.39 15.22
C THR A 125 -28.59 -6.30 14.87
N LYS A 126 -27.92 -7.45 14.94
CA LYS A 126 -26.51 -7.60 14.54
C LYS A 126 -26.46 -7.94 13.05
N ILE A 127 -25.72 -7.15 12.28
CA ILE A 127 -25.48 -7.40 10.85
C ILE A 127 -23.98 -7.29 10.63
N ASN A 128 -23.29 -8.40 10.85
CA ASN A 128 -21.83 -8.46 10.71
C ASN A 128 -21.46 -9.40 9.56
N GLY A 129 -20.60 -8.93 8.67
CA GLY A 129 -20.03 -9.70 7.57
C GLY A 129 -18.52 -9.80 7.74
N VAL A 130 -17.96 -10.95 7.41
CA VAL A 130 -16.51 -11.20 7.44
C VAL A 130 -16.02 -11.43 6.02
N PHE A 131 -15.04 -10.62 5.61
CA PHE A 131 -14.51 -10.60 4.27
C PHE A 131 -12.99 -10.81 4.29
N LYS A 132 -12.46 -11.52 3.29
CA LYS A 132 -11.01 -11.63 3.11
C LYS A 132 -10.41 -10.28 2.78
N TYR A 133 -9.18 -10.05 3.22
CA TYR A 133 -8.41 -8.93 2.70
C TYR A 133 -8.29 -9.02 1.19
N PRO A 134 -8.53 -7.93 0.44
CA PRO A 134 -8.30 -7.91 -1.00
C PRO A 134 -6.84 -8.22 -1.30
N ALA A 135 -6.60 -9.15 -2.22
CA ALA A 135 -5.24 -9.64 -2.52
C ALA A 135 -4.28 -8.51 -2.97
N GLU A 136 -4.82 -7.47 -3.61
CA GLU A 136 -4.09 -6.29 -4.08
C GLU A 136 -3.41 -5.48 -2.97
N TYR A 137 -4.02 -5.44 -1.78
CA TYR A 137 -3.42 -4.82 -0.60
C TYR A 137 -2.67 -5.85 0.24
N PHE A 138 -3.04 -7.13 0.14
CA PHE A 138 -2.49 -8.22 0.96
C PHE A 138 -1.06 -8.65 0.57
N ASN A 139 -0.65 -8.44 -0.69
CA ASN A 139 0.70 -8.76 -1.19
C ASN A 139 1.86 -7.93 -0.57
N LEU A 140 1.56 -7.01 0.36
CA LEU A 140 2.56 -6.24 1.12
C LEU A 140 2.84 -6.79 2.53
N TYR A 141 2.17 -7.89 2.91
CA TYR A 141 2.10 -8.42 4.28
C TYR A 141 2.62 -9.85 4.40
N THR A 142 3.56 -10.26 3.55
CA THR A 142 4.21 -11.57 3.60
C THR A 142 5.37 -11.58 4.60
N LYS A 143 5.05 -11.50 5.89
CA LYS A 143 5.73 -12.40 6.84
C LYS A 143 4.73 -13.50 7.11
N GLU A 144 5.22 -14.73 7.16
CA GLU A 144 4.43 -15.93 7.46
C GLU A 144 3.30 -15.59 8.43
N MET A 145 2.05 -15.89 8.04
CA MET A 145 0.87 -15.62 8.86
C MET A 145 1.22 -15.95 10.29
N TRP A 146 1.04 -14.96 11.17
CA TRP A 146 1.27 -15.04 12.61
C TRP A 146 0.95 -16.46 13.12
N SER A 147 1.79 -16.97 14.03
CA SER A 147 1.55 -18.27 14.64
C SER A 147 0.24 -18.29 15.45
N LEU A 148 -0.26 -17.09 15.77
CA LEU A 148 -1.51 -16.85 16.47
C LEU A 148 -2.75 -17.28 15.65
N PRO A 149 -3.85 -17.68 16.30
CA PRO A 149 -5.10 -18.04 15.63
C PRO A 149 -5.89 -16.80 15.20
N ILE A 150 -5.32 -16.01 14.29
CA ILE A 150 -5.94 -14.80 13.73
C ILE A 150 -6.11 -15.02 12.22
N ASP A 151 -7.23 -14.58 11.68
CA ASP A 151 -7.60 -14.75 10.28
C ASP A 151 -7.24 -13.50 9.48
N THR A 152 -6.99 -13.64 8.18
CA THR A 152 -6.63 -12.51 7.31
C THR A 152 -7.86 -11.89 6.69
N THR A 153 -8.67 -11.32 7.58
CA THR A 153 -10.03 -10.87 7.30
C THR A 153 -10.32 -9.54 7.95
N PHE A 154 -11.25 -8.81 7.37
CA PHE A 154 -11.87 -7.67 8.04
C PHE A 154 -13.34 -7.97 8.34
N GLU A 155 -13.81 -7.49 9.48
CA GLU A 155 -15.22 -7.52 9.85
C GLU A 155 -15.86 -6.18 9.46
N THR A 156 -16.99 -6.23 8.78
CA THR A 156 -17.85 -5.06 8.55
C THR A 156 -19.16 -5.21 9.31
N GLN A 157 -19.52 -4.18 10.07
CA GLN A 157 -20.76 -4.11 10.86
C GLN A 157 -21.66 -3.03 10.27
N PHE A 158 -22.91 -3.39 9.99
CA PHE A 158 -23.91 -2.46 9.47
C PHE A 158 -24.93 -2.08 10.52
N ARG A 159 -25.11 -0.77 10.71
CA ARG A 159 -26.01 -0.19 11.71
C ARG A 159 -26.66 1.06 11.17
N THR A 160 -27.80 1.44 11.72
CA THR A 160 -28.35 2.77 11.51
C THR A 160 -27.71 3.77 12.47
N VAL A 161 -27.86 5.07 12.20
CA VAL A 161 -27.41 6.14 13.10
C VAL A 161 -28.00 5.96 14.50
N PHE A 162 -29.27 5.59 14.61
CA PHE A 162 -29.93 5.38 15.90
C PHE A 162 -29.39 4.15 16.64
N PHE A 163 -29.21 3.03 15.93
CA PHE A 163 -28.69 1.80 16.54
C PHE A 163 -27.23 1.93 16.96
N GLU A 164 -26.40 2.65 16.20
CA GLU A 164 -25.00 2.90 16.63
C GLU A 164 -24.97 3.71 17.92
N GLY A 165 -25.76 4.79 18.00
CA GLY A 165 -25.80 5.64 19.19
C GLY A 165 -26.22 4.86 20.44
N TRP A 166 -27.26 4.03 20.32
CA TRP A 166 -27.67 3.15 21.42
C TRP A 166 -26.60 2.10 21.76
N HIS A 167 -25.98 1.47 20.76
CA HIS A 167 -24.98 0.43 20.97
C HIS A 167 -23.73 0.97 21.69
N GLU A 168 -23.26 2.16 21.36
CA GLU A 168 -22.08 2.72 22.05
C GLU A 168 -22.38 3.00 23.53
N ILE A 169 -23.58 3.48 23.86
CA ILE A 169 -24.03 3.66 25.25
C ILE A 169 -24.14 2.30 25.96
N GLU A 170 -24.79 1.33 25.34
CA GLU A 170 -24.97 0.00 25.91
C GLU A 170 -23.63 -0.70 26.14
N HIS A 171 -22.72 -0.63 25.17
CA HIS A 171 -21.41 -1.25 25.27
C HIS A 171 -20.56 -0.62 26.39
N ASP A 172 -20.64 0.70 26.58
CA ASP A 172 -19.91 1.36 27.66
C ASP A 172 -20.51 1.05 29.03
N MET A 173 -21.84 1.14 29.15
CA MET A 173 -22.57 0.99 30.43
C MET A 173 -22.78 -0.47 30.87
N ARG A 174 -22.74 -1.44 29.96
CA ARG A 174 -22.92 -2.88 30.26
C ARG A 174 -21.66 -3.70 30.17
N TYR A 175 -20.73 -3.39 29.25
CA TYR A 175 -19.59 -4.27 28.94
C TYR A 175 -18.21 -3.71 29.33
N LYS A 176 -18.07 -2.40 29.58
CA LYS A 176 -16.78 -1.78 29.97
C LYS A 176 -16.65 -1.43 31.45
N SER A 177 -17.68 -1.61 32.27
CA SER A 177 -17.54 -1.39 33.71
C SER A 177 -16.48 -2.33 34.27
N ARG A 178 -15.47 -1.79 34.97
CA ARG A 178 -14.44 -2.56 35.71
C ARG A 178 -15.00 -3.44 36.85
N ILE A 179 -16.33 -3.49 36.95
CA ILE A 179 -17.12 -4.23 37.92
C ILE A 179 -17.77 -5.35 37.11
N SER A 180 -17.66 -6.60 37.56
CA SER A 180 -18.25 -7.78 36.89
C SER A 180 -19.67 -7.48 36.40
N ASP A 181 -19.95 -7.76 35.12
CA ASP A 181 -21.18 -7.47 34.34
C ASP A 181 -22.50 -7.55 35.13
N ASP A 182 -22.56 -8.43 36.12
CA ASP A 182 -23.70 -8.70 36.98
C ASP A 182 -23.93 -7.74 38.15
N GLN A 183 -23.02 -6.83 38.50
CA GLN A 183 -23.19 -5.97 39.70
C GLN A 183 -23.81 -4.60 39.41
N PHE A 184 -23.52 -3.97 38.26
CA PHE A 184 -24.01 -2.62 37.98
C PHE A 184 -25.53 -2.59 37.75
N TRP A 185 -26.07 -3.64 37.11
CA TRP A 185 -27.50 -3.76 36.80
C TRP A 185 -28.26 -4.71 37.75
N LYS A 186 -27.56 -5.35 38.71
CA LYS A 186 -28.17 -6.28 39.67
C LYS A 186 -29.24 -5.59 40.49
N GLY A 187 -30.45 -6.16 40.54
CA GLY A 187 -31.56 -5.57 41.30
C GLY A 187 -32.12 -4.28 40.68
N SER A 188 -31.78 -4.00 39.41
CA SER A 188 -32.31 -2.89 38.60
C SER A 188 -32.79 -3.40 37.24
N GLU A 189 -33.38 -4.59 37.21
CA GLU A 189 -33.85 -5.26 35.99
C GLU A 189 -34.88 -4.42 35.23
N GLU A 190 -35.71 -3.64 35.93
CA GLU A 190 -36.67 -2.70 35.34
C GLU A 190 -35.98 -1.58 34.54
N LEU A 191 -34.86 -1.04 35.04
CA LEU A 191 -34.07 -0.02 34.34
C LEU A 191 -33.32 -0.63 33.14
N SER A 192 -32.83 -1.86 33.29
CA SER A 192 -32.27 -2.63 32.18
C SER A 192 -33.31 -2.84 31.07
N ARG A 193 -34.55 -3.14 31.43
CA ARG A 193 -35.68 -3.23 30.49
C ARG A 193 -36.00 -1.87 29.85
N MET A 194 -35.93 -0.77 30.60
CA MET A 194 -36.13 0.57 30.04
C MET A 194 -35.12 0.90 28.94
N LEU A 195 -33.85 0.49 29.07
CA LEU A 195 -32.86 0.64 28.00
C LEU A 195 -33.25 -0.13 26.73
N ASN A 196 -33.83 -1.32 26.85
CA ASN A 196 -34.35 -2.08 25.72
C ASN A 196 -35.62 -1.44 25.13
N CYS A 197 -36.46 -0.80 25.95
CA CYS A 197 -37.60 -0.01 25.44
C CYS A 197 -37.13 1.20 24.62
N ILE A 198 -36.02 1.84 25.00
CA ILE A 198 -35.41 2.91 24.19
C ILE A 198 -35.00 2.37 22.82
N LEU A 199 -34.38 1.19 22.77
CA LEU A 199 -34.04 0.53 21.50
C LEU A 199 -35.27 0.32 20.61
N ALA A 200 -36.38 -0.17 21.17
CA ALA A 200 -37.62 -0.36 20.44
C ALA A 200 -38.15 0.96 19.83
N ASN A 201 -38.05 2.08 20.56
CA ASN A 201 -38.42 3.39 20.04
C ASN A 201 -37.50 3.87 18.91
N LEU A 202 -36.21 3.54 18.98
CA LEU A 202 -35.25 3.87 17.93
C LEU A 202 -35.50 3.04 16.66
N GLU A 203 -35.84 1.76 16.78
CA GLU A 203 -36.27 0.92 15.66
C GLU A 203 -37.54 1.44 15.00
N LEU A 204 -38.53 1.83 15.81
CA LEU A 204 -39.74 2.49 15.30
C LEU A 204 -39.41 3.80 14.58
N SER A 205 -38.44 4.56 15.09
CA SER A 205 -38.01 5.83 14.48
C SER A 205 -37.35 5.60 13.11
N ASP A 206 -36.49 4.59 12.99
CA ASP A 206 -35.89 4.16 11.72
C ASP A 206 -36.98 3.80 10.69
N TRP A 207 -37.95 2.97 11.08
CA TRP A 207 -39.06 2.57 10.20
C TRP A 207 -39.93 3.76 9.78
N SER A 208 -40.28 4.61 10.74
CA SER A 208 -41.13 5.78 10.53
C SER A 208 -40.47 6.81 9.60
N LEU A 209 -39.15 6.94 9.64
CA LEU A 209 -38.42 7.86 8.77
C LEU A 209 -38.57 7.48 7.28
N VAL A 210 -38.41 6.20 6.94
CA VAL A 210 -38.59 5.73 5.56
C VAL A 210 -40.05 5.90 5.13
N LYS A 211 -41.01 5.55 5.99
CA LYS A 211 -42.45 5.72 5.70
C LYS A 211 -42.83 7.17 5.46
N LEU A 212 -42.31 8.09 6.26
CA LEU A 212 -42.50 9.53 6.08
C LEU A 212 -42.03 9.98 4.69
N PHE A 213 -40.85 9.55 4.23
CA PHE A 213 -40.34 9.92 2.91
C PHE A 213 -41.11 9.26 1.75
N GLU A 214 -41.63 8.04 1.94
CA GLU A 214 -42.53 7.39 0.98
C GLU A 214 -43.83 8.20 0.79
N GLU A 215 -44.45 8.63 1.90
CA GLU A 215 -45.65 9.48 1.88
C GLU A 215 -45.36 10.87 1.31
N LEU A 216 -44.25 11.48 1.69
CA LEU A 216 -43.81 12.77 1.17
C LEU A 216 -43.59 12.71 -0.35
N SER A 217 -42.93 11.66 -0.83
CA SER A 217 -42.75 11.41 -2.26
C SER A 217 -44.08 11.27 -3.00
N TYR A 218 -45.04 10.54 -2.42
CA TYR A 218 -46.37 10.38 -3.01
C TYR A 218 -47.16 11.70 -3.06
N ASN A 219 -47.06 12.52 -2.02
CA ASN A 219 -47.64 13.86 -2.00
C ASN A 219 -47.03 14.76 -3.08
N HIS A 220 -45.70 14.73 -3.24
CA HIS A 220 -45.02 15.45 -4.32
C HIS A 220 -45.44 14.96 -5.71
N TYR A 221 -45.62 13.65 -5.90
CA TYR A 221 -46.18 13.09 -7.14
C TYR A 221 -47.59 13.64 -7.44
N LYS A 222 -48.49 13.68 -6.45
CA LYS A 222 -49.85 14.22 -6.62
C LYS A 222 -49.83 15.70 -7.05
N ASN A 223 -48.96 16.47 -6.41
CA ASN A 223 -48.82 17.91 -6.61
C ASN A 223 -47.97 18.29 -7.83
N MET A 224 -47.50 17.32 -8.62
CA MET A 224 -46.62 17.55 -9.78
C MET A 224 -45.25 18.18 -9.44
N ASN A 225 -44.76 17.98 -8.21
CA ASN A 225 -43.44 18.43 -7.77
C ASN A 225 -42.39 17.35 -8.07
N TRP A 226 -42.03 17.19 -9.34
CA TRP A 226 -41.26 16.03 -9.82
C TRP A 226 -39.87 15.88 -9.22
N GLU A 227 -39.12 16.97 -9.06
CA GLU A 227 -37.80 16.94 -8.42
C GLU A 227 -37.87 16.47 -6.96
N LEU A 228 -38.79 17.04 -6.18
CA LEU A 228 -38.99 16.68 -4.78
C LEU A 228 -39.55 15.25 -4.64
N MET A 229 -40.34 14.79 -5.61
CA MET A 229 -40.78 13.40 -5.71
C MET A 229 -39.56 12.48 -5.87
N LEU A 230 -38.69 12.73 -6.86
CA LEU A 230 -37.49 11.93 -7.09
C LEU A 230 -36.54 11.95 -5.89
N LYS A 231 -36.32 13.13 -5.28
CA LYS A 231 -35.46 13.30 -4.10
C LYS A 231 -35.96 12.50 -2.90
N SER A 232 -37.26 12.61 -2.59
CA SER A 232 -37.88 11.90 -1.45
C SER A 232 -37.98 10.40 -1.69
N HIS A 233 -38.22 9.98 -2.94
CA HIS A 233 -38.30 8.58 -3.34
C HIS A 233 -36.95 7.87 -3.27
N PHE A 234 -35.94 8.43 -3.97
CA PHE A 234 -34.65 7.77 -4.13
C PHE A 234 -33.71 7.99 -2.97
N ARG A 235 -33.90 9.02 -2.12
CA ARG A 235 -33.09 9.22 -0.89
C ARG A 235 -31.59 9.00 -1.13
N ILE A 236 -31.05 9.67 -2.15
CA ILE A 236 -29.63 9.68 -2.48
C ILE A 236 -29.12 11.11 -2.46
N LYS A 237 -27.82 11.28 -2.18
CA LYS A 237 -27.14 12.57 -2.25
C LYS A 237 -27.09 13.04 -3.70
N LEU A 238 -27.67 14.21 -3.95
CA LEU A 238 -27.66 14.91 -5.22
C LEU A 238 -26.76 16.14 -5.12
N GLU A 239 -26.29 16.64 -6.26
CA GLU A 239 -25.60 17.93 -6.31
C GLU A 239 -26.56 19.09 -5.96
N ASP A 240 -26.10 20.06 -5.18
CA ASP A 240 -26.95 21.13 -4.61
C ASP A 240 -27.61 22.03 -5.67
N SER A 241 -27.05 22.08 -6.90
CA SER A 241 -27.56 22.85 -8.04
C SER A 241 -28.31 22.01 -9.09
N ALA A 242 -28.58 20.73 -8.79
CA ALA A 242 -29.24 19.84 -9.74
C ALA A 242 -30.70 20.25 -9.99
N HIS A 243 -31.07 20.43 -11.26
CA HIS A 243 -32.44 20.67 -11.69
C HIS A 243 -32.82 19.73 -12.83
N LEU A 244 -34.10 19.36 -12.89
CA LEU A 244 -34.65 18.54 -13.95
C LEU A 244 -34.81 19.35 -15.23
N HIS A 245 -34.40 18.78 -16.36
CA HIS A 245 -34.52 19.47 -17.65
C HIS A 245 -35.97 19.89 -17.95
N PRO A 246 -36.23 21.12 -18.43
CA PRO A 246 -37.59 21.62 -18.67
C PRO A 246 -38.45 20.73 -19.56
N ASP A 247 -37.86 20.10 -20.58
CA ASP A 247 -38.57 19.17 -21.46
C ASP A 247 -39.04 17.90 -20.74
N ILE A 248 -38.27 17.39 -19.77
CA ILE A 248 -38.69 16.25 -18.95
C ILE A 248 -39.86 16.65 -18.06
N ILE A 249 -39.82 17.86 -17.48
CA ILE A 249 -40.92 18.43 -16.70
C ILE A 249 -42.18 18.55 -17.57
N ALA A 250 -42.05 19.05 -18.80
CA ALA A 250 -43.16 19.17 -19.74
C ALA A 250 -43.79 17.80 -20.07
N ILE A 251 -42.97 16.77 -20.32
CA ILE A 251 -43.44 15.40 -20.55
C ILE A 251 -44.21 14.87 -19.33
N PHE A 252 -43.68 15.05 -18.12
CA PHE A 252 -44.34 14.58 -16.89
C PHE A 252 -45.64 15.35 -16.57
N ASN A 253 -45.69 16.64 -16.88
CA ASN A 253 -46.91 17.45 -16.73
C ASN A 253 -48.00 17.05 -17.73
N GLN A 254 -47.60 16.67 -18.94
CA GLN A 254 -48.52 16.21 -19.98
C GLN A 254 -49.08 14.81 -19.68
N ASP A 255 -48.24 13.89 -19.20
CA ASP A 255 -48.64 12.53 -18.82
C ASP A 255 -48.02 12.09 -17.49
N LYS A 256 -48.82 12.18 -16.43
CA LYS A 256 -48.44 11.77 -15.08
C LYS A 256 -48.14 10.28 -14.97
N GLU A 257 -48.71 9.43 -15.82
CA GLU A 257 -48.45 7.99 -15.76
C GLU A 257 -47.01 7.67 -16.20
N ILE A 258 -46.36 8.52 -17.00
CA ILE A 258 -44.92 8.42 -17.25
C ILE A 258 -44.14 8.69 -15.96
N ALA A 259 -44.41 9.81 -15.27
CA ALA A 259 -43.74 10.16 -14.01
C ALA A 259 -43.95 9.08 -12.93
N LYS A 260 -45.14 8.47 -12.90
CA LYS A 260 -45.49 7.37 -11.98
C LYS A 260 -44.62 6.13 -12.18
N GLN A 261 -44.17 5.84 -13.41
CA GLN A 261 -43.28 4.71 -13.68
C GLN A 261 -41.90 4.95 -13.05
N PHE A 262 -41.40 6.19 -13.05
CA PHE A 262 -40.18 6.55 -12.32
C PHE A 262 -40.38 6.48 -10.80
N TYR A 263 -41.48 7.00 -10.28
CA TYR A 263 -41.84 6.90 -8.86
C TYR A 263 -41.97 5.43 -8.39
N LYS A 264 -42.47 4.53 -9.23
CA LYS A 264 -42.58 3.10 -8.89
C LYS A 264 -41.26 2.33 -9.00
N CYS A 265 -40.19 2.95 -9.50
CA CYS A 265 -38.90 2.29 -9.65
C CYS A 265 -38.33 1.90 -8.28
N PRO A 266 -38.06 0.62 -8.00
CA PRO A 266 -37.37 0.23 -6.78
C PRO A 266 -36.00 0.90 -6.71
N ARG A 267 -35.66 1.45 -5.53
CA ARG A 267 -34.43 2.22 -5.29
C ARG A 267 -33.15 1.42 -5.62
N ILE A 268 -33.14 0.11 -5.34
CA ILE A 268 -32.02 -0.79 -5.67
C ILE A 268 -31.69 -0.84 -7.17
N ILE A 269 -32.67 -0.61 -8.06
CA ILE A 269 -32.42 -0.60 -9.51
C ILE A 269 -31.53 0.59 -9.88
N LEU A 270 -31.85 1.78 -9.38
CA LEU A 270 -31.06 2.97 -9.63
C LEU A 270 -29.63 2.81 -9.09
N ILE A 271 -29.49 2.33 -7.85
CA ILE A 271 -28.18 2.12 -7.21
C ILE A 271 -27.31 1.16 -8.03
N ARG A 272 -27.88 0.06 -8.54
CA ARG A 272 -27.15 -0.89 -9.40
C ARG A 272 -26.73 -0.31 -10.75
N GLU A 273 -27.50 0.63 -11.31
CA GLU A 273 -27.09 1.31 -12.53
C GLU A 273 -26.02 2.39 -12.26
N LEU A 274 -26.08 3.09 -11.12
CA LEU A 274 -25.05 4.03 -10.68
C LEU A 274 -23.70 3.33 -10.45
N LEU A 275 -23.70 2.15 -9.82
CA LEU A 275 -22.49 1.35 -9.55
C LEU A 275 -21.75 0.87 -10.82
N LYS A 276 -22.35 1.02 -12.01
CA LYS A 276 -21.69 0.70 -13.29
C LYS A 276 -20.93 1.88 -13.88
N LEU A 277 -21.10 3.06 -13.32
CA LEU A 277 -20.48 4.30 -13.79
C LEU A 277 -19.24 4.58 -12.97
N ASP A 278 -18.20 5.10 -13.62
CA ASP A 278 -16.98 5.54 -12.95
C ASP A 278 -17.20 6.93 -12.34
N ASN A 279 -17.33 6.99 -11.01
CA ASN A 279 -17.49 8.22 -10.21
C ASN A 279 -18.52 9.24 -10.78
N PRO A 280 -19.81 8.86 -10.88
CA PRO A 280 -20.82 9.71 -11.49
C PRO A 280 -21.15 10.94 -10.64
N VAL A 281 -21.39 12.08 -11.30
CA VAL A 281 -22.08 13.23 -10.70
C VAL A 281 -23.58 12.95 -10.73
N ILE A 282 -24.19 12.78 -9.56
CA ILE A 282 -25.59 12.38 -9.45
C ILE A 282 -26.49 13.61 -9.46
N ASP A 283 -27.18 13.82 -10.58
CA ASP A 283 -28.24 14.82 -10.75
C ASP A 283 -29.58 14.16 -11.13
N TYR A 284 -30.65 14.95 -11.21
CA TYR A 284 -31.97 14.42 -11.59
C TYR A 284 -32.00 13.86 -13.01
N ASN A 285 -31.24 14.44 -13.94
CA ASN A 285 -31.26 14.06 -15.35
C ASN A 285 -30.60 12.68 -15.57
N LEU A 286 -29.49 12.42 -14.88
CA LEU A 286 -28.83 11.12 -14.85
C LEU A 286 -29.75 10.06 -14.28
N ILE A 287 -30.46 10.35 -13.17
CA ILE A 287 -31.44 9.42 -12.59
C ILE A 287 -32.51 9.06 -13.62
N ILE A 288 -33.09 10.06 -14.29
CA ILE A 288 -34.08 9.82 -15.34
C ILE A 288 -33.49 9.01 -16.48
N LYS A 289 -32.29 9.34 -16.96
CA LYS A 289 -31.60 8.61 -18.03
C LYS A 289 -31.41 7.12 -17.67
N LEU A 290 -30.86 6.84 -16.48
CA LEU A 290 -30.59 5.48 -16.02
C LEU A 290 -31.87 4.66 -15.81
N VAL A 291 -32.85 5.23 -15.12
CA VAL A 291 -34.14 4.56 -14.86
C VAL A 291 -34.92 4.36 -16.17
N ASN A 292 -34.85 5.30 -17.10
CA ASN A 292 -35.48 5.16 -18.41
C ASN A 292 -34.84 4.06 -19.23
N ASN A 293 -33.51 4.01 -19.29
CA ASN A 293 -32.80 2.98 -20.03
C ASN A 293 -33.05 1.57 -19.45
N LYS A 294 -33.14 1.47 -18.12
CA LYS A 294 -33.27 0.18 -17.45
C LYS A 294 -34.70 -0.34 -17.37
N LEU A 295 -35.65 0.50 -16.94
CA LEU A 295 -36.99 0.08 -16.55
C LEU A 295 -38.09 0.70 -17.44
N VAL A 296 -38.15 2.03 -17.53
CA VAL A 296 -39.32 2.76 -18.09
C VAL A 296 -39.37 2.66 -19.62
N LYS A 297 -38.22 2.75 -20.30
CA LYS A 297 -38.05 2.62 -21.76
C LYS A 297 -38.97 3.53 -22.58
N ASN A 298 -39.26 4.75 -22.09
CA ASN A 298 -40.05 5.73 -22.81
C ASN A 298 -39.21 6.42 -23.90
N GLN A 299 -39.76 6.48 -25.12
CA GLN A 299 -39.06 7.04 -26.28
C GLN A 299 -38.91 8.57 -26.22
N LEU A 300 -39.91 9.30 -25.71
CA LEU A 300 -39.83 10.77 -25.58
C LEU A 300 -38.75 11.17 -24.58
N ILE A 301 -38.72 10.51 -23.42
CA ILE A 301 -37.67 10.72 -22.42
C ILE A 301 -36.30 10.41 -23.00
N ARG A 302 -36.17 9.32 -23.76
CA ARG A 302 -34.89 8.96 -24.41
C ARG A 302 -34.42 10.06 -25.36
N LEU A 303 -35.30 10.57 -26.23
CA LEU A 303 -34.97 11.65 -27.17
C LEU A 303 -34.54 12.94 -26.48
N VAL A 304 -35.07 13.23 -25.29
CA VAL A 304 -34.64 14.38 -24.48
C VAL A 304 -33.29 14.09 -23.83
N CYS A 305 -33.12 12.92 -23.18
CA CYS A 305 -31.86 12.54 -22.55
C CYS A 305 -30.68 12.44 -23.52
N ASP A 306 -30.92 12.07 -24.79
CA ASP A 306 -29.89 12.03 -25.83
C ASP A 306 -29.41 13.43 -26.26
N LYS A 307 -30.19 14.48 -25.94
CA LYS A 307 -29.86 15.90 -26.21
C LYS A 307 -29.28 16.63 -25.00
N ILE A 308 -29.45 16.08 -23.79
CA ILE A 308 -28.84 16.63 -22.59
C ILE A 308 -27.36 16.24 -22.65
N ASP A 309 -26.49 17.21 -22.91
CA ASP A 309 -25.05 17.02 -22.77
C ASP A 309 -24.76 16.46 -21.38
N GLU A 310 -24.03 15.34 -21.31
CA GLU A 310 -23.55 14.83 -20.04
C GLU A 310 -22.79 15.96 -19.34
N PRO A 311 -23.08 16.26 -18.06
CA PRO A 311 -22.39 17.33 -17.36
C PRO A 311 -20.89 17.03 -17.43
N ARG A 312 -20.19 17.76 -18.30
CA ARG A 312 -18.73 17.77 -18.33
C ARG A 312 -18.28 18.32 -16.99
N ASP A 313 -17.76 17.44 -16.15
CA ASP A 313 -16.86 17.67 -15.00
C ASP A 313 -16.75 19.17 -14.61
N SER A 314 -17.84 19.74 -14.10
CA SER A 314 -17.85 21.13 -13.64
C SER A 314 -17.42 21.13 -12.19
N ARG A 315 -16.13 20.90 -11.95
CA ARG A 315 -15.52 21.14 -10.64
C ARG A 315 -15.75 22.61 -10.29
N ILE A 316 -16.73 22.85 -9.43
CA ILE A 316 -16.87 24.11 -8.72
C ILE A 316 -15.57 24.26 -7.94
N TYR A 317 -14.73 25.21 -8.36
CA TYR A 317 -13.49 25.56 -7.69
C TYR A 317 -13.81 25.99 -6.25
N LYS A 318 -13.74 25.04 -5.30
CA LYS A 318 -13.41 25.37 -3.91
C LYS A 318 -12.12 26.18 -3.99
N LYS A 319 -12.08 27.32 -3.31
CA LYS A 319 -10.91 28.19 -3.24
C LYS A 319 -9.76 27.36 -2.66
N GLU A 320 -8.95 26.76 -3.54
CA GLU A 320 -7.82 25.94 -3.15
C GLU A 320 -6.86 26.86 -2.40
N THR A 321 -6.72 26.63 -1.10
CA THR A 321 -5.55 27.10 -0.37
C THR A 321 -4.35 26.48 -1.07
N LEU A 322 -3.47 27.32 -1.63
CA LEU A 322 -2.19 26.88 -2.18
C LEU A 322 -1.51 25.96 -1.16
N ALA A 323 -1.38 24.68 -1.50
CA ALA A 323 -0.74 23.68 -0.66
C ALA A 323 0.64 23.37 -1.23
N ARG A 324 1.64 23.25 -0.34
CA ARG A 324 2.99 22.82 -0.74
C ARG A 324 2.94 21.36 -1.16
N LEU A 325 3.57 21.04 -2.29
CA LEU A 325 3.80 19.67 -2.72
C LEU A 325 4.68 18.92 -1.71
N GLU A 326 4.42 17.62 -1.56
CA GLU A 326 5.24 16.71 -0.77
C GLU A 326 6.40 16.20 -1.62
N SER A 327 7.62 16.35 -1.11
CA SER A 327 8.86 15.98 -1.80
C SER A 327 9.32 14.59 -1.38
N ASN A 328 9.41 13.68 -2.34
CA ASN A 328 9.86 12.31 -2.11
C ASN A 328 11.18 12.06 -2.85
N ILE A 329 12.19 11.59 -2.12
CA ILE A 329 13.46 11.14 -2.70
C ILE A 329 13.22 9.77 -3.35
N LEU A 330 13.82 9.53 -4.52
CA LEU A 330 13.68 8.27 -5.26
C LEU A 330 15.03 7.57 -5.45
N PHE A 331 16.12 8.31 -5.36
CA PHE A 331 17.48 7.78 -5.39
C PHE A 331 18.44 8.89 -4.94
N HIS A 332 19.41 8.55 -4.10
CA HIS A 332 20.54 9.43 -3.83
C HIS A 332 21.85 8.65 -3.72
N LEU A 333 22.96 9.26 -4.11
CA LEU A 333 24.29 8.67 -3.97
C LEU A 333 25.34 9.78 -3.86
N GLU A 334 26.22 9.69 -2.87
CA GLU A 334 27.33 10.62 -2.67
C GLU A 334 28.61 9.87 -2.32
N LEU A 335 29.53 9.77 -3.29
CA LEU A 335 30.75 8.97 -3.19
C LEU A 335 31.88 9.55 -4.04
N PRO A 336 33.15 9.34 -3.65
CA PRO A 336 34.28 9.69 -4.49
C PRO A 336 34.34 8.87 -5.78
N LEU A 337 34.84 9.48 -6.84
CA LEU A 337 35.22 8.82 -8.07
C LEU A 337 36.59 8.15 -7.92
N LEU A 338 36.80 7.07 -8.66
CA LEU A 338 38.07 6.36 -8.67
C LEU A 338 39.14 7.21 -9.36
N HIS A 339 40.20 7.54 -8.64
CA HIS A 339 41.41 8.11 -9.21
C HIS A 339 42.43 7.02 -9.54
N LYS A 340 42.96 7.02 -10.76
CA LYS A 340 44.08 6.16 -11.16
C LYS A 340 45.34 6.99 -11.35
N GLU A 341 46.45 6.57 -10.75
CA GLU A 341 47.75 7.25 -10.86
C GLU A 341 48.24 7.42 -12.32
N SER A 342 47.72 6.64 -13.25
CA SER A 342 48.02 6.74 -14.69
C SER A 342 47.29 7.89 -15.40
N ARG A 343 46.39 8.62 -14.75
CA ARG A 343 45.58 9.71 -15.34
C ARG A 343 45.60 10.95 -14.45
N THR A 344 45.32 12.12 -15.05
CA THR A 344 45.11 13.35 -14.28
C THR A 344 43.67 13.43 -13.77
N LEU A 345 43.46 14.07 -12.62
CA LEU A 345 42.12 14.35 -12.09
C LEU A 345 41.27 15.12 -13.09
N GLU A 346 41.86 16.06 -13.82
CA GLU A 346 41.18 16.81 -14.88
C GLU A 346 40.62 15.88 -15.98
N THR A 347 41.40 14.90 -16.43
CA THR A 347 40.95 13.92 -17.43
C THR A 347 39.77 13.08 -16.91
N GLU A 348 39.81 12.69 -15.63
CA GLU A 348 38.72 11.92 -15.00
C GLU A 348 37.46 12.77 -14.81
N PHE A 349 37.63 14.04 -14.44
CA PHE A 349 36.57 15.02 -14.32
C PHE A 349 35.86 15.24 -15.67
N ILE A 350 36.61 15.55 -16.74
CA ILE A 350 36.06 15.78 -18.09
C ILE A 350 35.27 14.56 -18.57
N ASN A 351 35.84 13.35 -18.44
CA ASN A 351 35.17 12.12 -18.87
C ASN A 351 33.87 11.86 -18.08
N SER A 352 33.87 12.14 -16.78
CA SER A 352 32.70 11.94 -15.93
C SER A 352 31.59 12.95 -16.24
N CYS A 353 31.97 14.22 -16.45
CA CYS A 353 31.04 15.28 -16.85
C CYS A 353 30.40 14.98 -18.21
N ALA A 354 31.18 14.47 -19.17
CA ALA A 354 30.67 14.09 -20.49
C ALA A 354 29.59 13.00 -20.44
N ILE A 355 29.71 12.02 -19.53
CA ILE A 355 28.69 10.99 -19.34
C ILE A 355 27.37 11.60 -18.83
N VAL A 356 27.44 12.47 -17.83
CA VAL A 356 26.27 13.12 -17.23
C VAL A 356 25.62 14.09 -18.22
N TYR A 357 26.43 14.91 -18.89
CA TYR A 357 25.99 15.89 -19.89
C TYR A 357 25.26 15.21 -21.06
N LYS A 358 25.83 14.14 -21.62
CA LYS A 358 25.23 13.37 -22.71
C LYS A 358 23.85 12.82 -22.33
N TRP A 359 23.70 12.33 -21.11
CA TRP A 359 22.42 11.85 -20.59
C TRP A 359 21.39 12.97 -20.46
N ALA A 360 21.81 14.13 -19.93
CA ALA A 360 20.94 15.28 -19.76
C ALA A 360 20.46 15.85 -21.09
N ARG A 361 21.38 15.94 -22.07
CA ARG A 361 21.04 16.27 -23.45
C ARG A 361 20.01 15.30 -23.99
N PHE A 362 20.27 14.00 -24.00
CA PHE A 362 19.31 13.00 -24.47
C PHE A 362 17.93 13.11 -23.81
N LYS A 363 17.88 13.42 -22.51
CA LYS A 363 16.63 13.55 -21.75
C LYS A 363 15.86 14.84 -22.06
N MET A 364 16.56 15.95 -22.32
CA MET A 364 15.96 17.28 -22.45
C MET A 364 15.93 17.80 -23.90
N ASP A 365 16.60 17.15 -24.84
CA ASP A 365 16.65 17.47 -26.28
C ASP A 365 15.25 17.66 -26.91
N PRO A 366 14.22 16.85 -26.58
CA PRO A 366 12.85 17.08 -27.10
C PRO A 366 12.19 18.40 -26.66
N VAL A 367 12.80 19.12 -25.71
CA VAL A 367 12.29 20.39 -25.15
C VAL A 367 13.28 21.53 -25.40
N PHE A 368 14.58 21.24 -25.35
CA PHE A 368 15.68 22.19 -25.50
C PHE A 368 16.54 21.79 -26.69
N GLU A 369 16.03 22.07 -27.89
CA GLU A 369 16.67 21.73 -29.17
C GLU A 369 18.01 22.45 -29.41
N ASP A 370 18.28 23.52 -28.66
CA ASP A 370 19.48 24.36 -28.75
C ASP A 370 20.66 23.85 -27.90
N MET A 371 20.51 22.72 -27.19
CA MET A 371 21.54 22.20 -26.30
C MET A 371 22.75 21.65 -27.10
N PRO A 372 23.97 22.21 -26.93
CA PRO A 372 25.14 21.81 -27.72
C PRO A 372 25.58 20.36 -27.50
N GLU A 373 26.36 19.81 -28.46
CA GLU A 373 26.92 18.46 -28.32
C GLU A 373 28.13 18.41 -27.38
N GLU A 374 28.93 19.48 -27.36
CA GLU A 374 30.08 19.62 -26.48
C GLU A 374 29.66 19.96 -25.05
N VAL A 375 30.43 19.48 -24.07
CA VAL A 375 30.15 19.74 -22.65
C VAL A 375 30.46 21.20 -22.34
N ILE A 376 29.40 21.98 -22.12
CA ILE A 376 29.51 23.40 -21.75
C ILE A 376 28.52 23.76 -20.63
N SER A 377 28.74 24.93 -20.01
CA SER A 377 27.72 25.55 -19.17
C SER A 377 26.49 25.89 -20.02
N TYR A 378 25.30 25.53 -19.53
CA TYR A 378 24.04 25.68 -20.26
C TYR A 378 22.91 26.04 -19.29
N LYS A 379 21.99 26.93 -19.69
CA LYS A 379 20.84 27.30 -18.87
C LYS A 379 19.65 27.65 -19.74
N ASN A 380 18.56 26.92 -19.58
CA ASN A 380 17.30 27.21 -20.26
C ASN A 380 16.11 26.94 -19.32
N LYS A 381 15.00 27.64 -19.57
CA LYS A 381 13.77 27.56 -18.80
C LYS A 381 12.57 27.83 -19.70
N LEU A 382 11.68 26.86 -19.78
CA LEU A 382 10.36 26.96 -20.39
C LEU A 382 9.28 26.64 -19.34
N PRO A 383 8.01 26.97 -19.58
CA PRO A 383 6.93 26.58 -18.67
C PRO A 383 6.95 25.07 -18.38
N GLY A 384 7.12 24.70 -17.11
CA GLY A 384 7.18 23.31 -16.68
C GLY A 384 8.50 22.58 -16.95
N TYR A 385 9.55 23.25 -17.48
CA TYR A 385 10.85 22.64 -17.74
C TYR A 385 12.00 23.61 -17.43
N GLN A 386 13.02 23.13 -16.73
CA GLN A 386 14.21 23.91 -16.38
C GLN A 386 15.45 23.02 -16.38
N LEU A 387 16.51 23.46 -17.05
CA LEU A 387 17.84 22.85 -17.01
C LEU A 387 18.88 23.93 -16.72
N LYS A 388 19.74 23.67 -15.73
CA LYS A 388 20.92 24.50 -15.45
C LYS A 388 22.13 23.58 -15.28
N ILE A 389 23.15 23.80 -16.09
CA ILE A 389 24.46 23.15 -16.06
C ILE A 389 25.51 24.26 -15.86
N GLN A 390 26.33 24.10 -14.84
CA GLN A 390 27.53 24.90 -14.61
C GLN A 390 28.70 23.94 -14.74
N TYR A 391 29.64 24.26 -15.62
CA TYR A 391 30.81 23.44 -15.93
C TYR A 391 32.03 24.35 -15.95
N ASP A 392 32.97 24.04 -15.05
CA ASP A 392 34.24 24.74 -14.88
C ASP A 392 35.36 23.69 -14.77
N VAL A 393 36.29 23.72 -15.72
CA VAL A 393 37.41 22.77 -15.77
C VAL A 393 38.55 23.21 -14.88
N ASP A 394 38.78 24.51 -14.76
CA ASP A 394 39.89 25.07 -13.96
C ASP A 394 39.65 24.79 -12.48
N ASP A 395 38.40 24.95 -12.02
CA ASP A 395 38.00 24.66 -10.64
C ASP A 395 37.57 23.20 -10.42
N LEU A 396 37.53 22.37 -11.48
CA LEU A 396 37.04 20.99 -11.47
C LEU A 396 35.64 20.87 -10.84
N THR A 397 34.71 21.74 -11.26
CA THR A 397 33.32 21.75 -10.76
C THR A 397 32.29 21.60 -11.87
N PHE A 398 31.37 20.67 -11.66
CA PHE A 398 30.23 20.44 -12.54
C PHE A 398 28.97 20.33 -11.70
N HIS A 399 27.95 21.13 -12.03
CA HIS A 399 26.67 21.14 -11.33
C HIS A 399 25.53 21.13 -12.35
N MET A 400 24.67 20.13 -12.27
CA MET A 400 23.50 19.97 -13.12
C MET A 400 22.24 19.90 -12.29
N LYS A 401 21.26 20.77 -12.58
CA LYS A 401 19.92 20.77 -11.99
C LYS A 401 18.88 20.72 -13.10
N ILE A 402 18.02 19.70 -13.05
CA ILE A 402 16.88 19.52 -13.94
C ILE A 402 15.60 19.59 -13.10
N SER A 403 14.60 20.32 -13.58
CA SER A 403 13.24 20.23 -13.04
C SER A 403 12.24 20.20 -14.19
N TYR A 404 11.28 19.27 -14.15
CA TYR A 404 10.27 19.18 -15.19
C TYR A 404 8.95 18.57 -14.70
N ILE A 405 7.83 18.97 -15.31
CA ILE A 405 6.51 18.39 -15.02
C ILE A 405 6.38 17.04 -15.72
N ASP A 406 5.85 16.04 -15.01
CA ASP A 406 5.57 14.74 -15.59
C ASP A 406 4.39 14.83 -16.58
N SER A 407 4.62 14.39 -17.82
CA SER A 407 3.57 14.34 -18.86
C SER A 407 2.51 13.25 -18.64
N LYS A 408 2.79 12.25 -17.80
CA LYS A 408 1.94 11.08 -17.55
C LYS A 408 1.27 11.14 -16.18
N HIS A 409 1.94 11.66 -15.16
CA HIS A 409 1.44 11.69 -13.79
C HIS A 409 1.01 13.10 -13.40
N ILE A 410 -0.30 13.28 -13.17
CA ILE A 410 -0.92 14.57 -12.85
C ILE A 410 -0.27 15.17 -11.60
N GLY A 411 0.08 16.45 -11.65
CA GLY A 411 0.60 17.21 -10.51
C GLY A 411 2.00 16.79 -10.05
N THR A 412 2.72 15.95 -10.79
CA THR A 412 4.05 15.48 -10.42
C THR A 412 5.14 16.38 -11.00
N LEU A 413 6.03 16.89 -10.15
CA LEU A 413 7.17 17.69 -10.56
C LEU A 413 8.47 16.96 -10.23
N TRP A 414 9.29 16.69 -11.24
CA TRP A 414 10.57 16.01 -11.08
C TRP A 414 11.68 17.00 -10.73
N HIS A 415 12.61 16.55 -9.88
CA HIS A 415 13.83 17.25 -9.54
C HIS A 415 15.02 16.30 -9.63
N ILE A 416 16.04 16.68 -10.39
CA ILE A 416 17.26 15.90 -10.55
C ILE A 416 18.45 16.81 -10.33
N HIS A 417 19.30 16.46 -9.38
CA HIS A 417 20.52 17.18 -9.06
C HIS A 417 21.71 16.23 -9.22
N THR A 418 22.74 16.66 -9.95
CA THR A 418 24.01 15.93 -10.05
C THR A 418 25.15 16.91 -9.92
N SER A 419 26.15 16.56 -9.13
CA SER A 419 27.38 17.34 -8.99
C SER A 419 28.58 16.41 -9.10
N ILE A 420 29.63 16.90 -9.77
CA ILE A 420 30.98 16.33 -9.73
C ILE A 420 31.90 17.48 -9.35
N ALA A 421 32.57 17.39 -8.22
CA ALA A 421 33.44 18.45 -7.75
C ALA A 421 34.64 17.89 -6.99
N LYS A 422 35.80 18.56 -7.09
CA LYS A 422 36.93 18.28 -6.20
C LYS A 422 36.62 18.84 -4.81
N LEU A 423 36.69 18.00 -3.78
CA LEU A 423 36.51 18.41 -2.39
C LEU A 423 37.85 18.58 -1.67
N ASP A 424 37.79 19.03 -0.41
CA ASP A 424 38.95 19.34 0.44
C ASP A 424 39.87 18.13 0.69
N ASP A 425 39.35 16.91 0.55
CA ASP A 425 40.12 15.66 0.62
C ASP A 425 40.98 15.40 -0.62
N GLY A 426 40.94 16.32 -1.60
CA GLY A 426 41.69 16.27 -2.84
C GLY A 426 41.10 15.33 -3.90
N ARG A 427 39.97 14.67 -3.63
CA ARG A 427 39.33 13.71 -4.53
C ARG A 427 38.14 14.35 -5.25
N LEU A 428 37.80 13.79 -6.41
CA LEU A 428 36.57 14.14 -7.11
C LEU A 428 35.40 13.38 -6.47
N HIS A 429 34.40 14.09 -5.98
CA HIS A 429 33.17 13.51 -5.44
C HIS A 429 32.03 13.61 -6.44
N PHE A 430 31.29 12.52 -6.55
CA PHE A 430 30.04 12.44 -7.29
C PHE A 430 28.88 12.49 -6.32
N TYR A 431 27.99 13.45 -6.51
CA TYR A 431 26.71 13.55 -5.83
C TYR A 431 25.59 13.45 -6.85
N HIS A 432 24.56 12.67 -6.54
CA HIS A 432 23.33 12.64 -7.31
C HIS A 432 22.11 12.46 -6.41
N MET A 433 21.03 13.16 -6.75
CA MET A 433 19.72 12.99 -6.15
C MET A 433 18.63 13.10 -7.21
N THR A 434 17.71 12.14 -7.22
CA THR A 434 16.46 12.19 -7.97
C THR A 434 15.31 12.22 -6.98
N SER A 435 14.44 13.22 -7.08
CA SER A 435 13.23 13.35 -6.27
C SER A 435 12.04 13.77 -7.14
N LYS A 436 10.83 13.58 -6.61
CA LYS A 436 9.60 14.11 -7.20
C LYS A 436 8.74 14.76 -6.13
N ASP A 437 8.07 15.83 -6.53
CA ASP A 437 7.11 16.57 -5.72
C ASP A 437 5.69 16.19 -6.17
N LEU A 438 4.81 15.85 -5.21
CA LEU A 438 3.46 15.35 -5.44
C LEU A 438 2.41 16.15 -4.63
N PRO A 439 1.15 16.23 -5.09
CA PRO A 439 0.06 16.79 -4.28
C PRO A 439 -0.25 15.89 -3.08
N ARG A 440 -0.50 16.48 -1.91
CA ARG A 440 -0.74 15.77 -0.63
C ARG A 440 -1.90 14.76 -0.62
N SER A 441 -2.82 14.87 -1.57
CA SER A 441 -3.97 13.96 -1.70
C SER A 441 -3.68 12.73 -2.56
N ILE A 442 -2.53 12.68 -3.24
CA ILE A 442 -2.16 11.60 -4.15
C ILE A 442 -1.16 10.69 -3.43
N SER A 443 -1.67 9.60 -2.83
CA SER A 443 -0.82 8.52 -2.34
C SER A 443 -0.23 7.77 -3.54
N GLN A 444 0.94 8.21 -4.00
CA GLN A 444 1.76 7.49 -4.95
C GLN A 444 3.01 6.99 -4.26
N LYS A 445 3.20 5.67 -4.29
CA LYS A 445 4.36 4.99 -3.73
C LYS A 445 5.68 5.62 -4.19
N GLU A 446 6.62 5.69 -3.25
CA GLU A 446 8.03 5.99 -3.50
C GLU A 446 8.61 4.89 -4.40
N THR A 447 8.78 5.22 -5.69
CA THR A 447 9.32 4.27 -6.65
C THR A 447 10.78 4.61 -6.87
N PHE A 448 11.66 3.80 -6.28
CA PHE A 448 13.10 3.92 -6.47
C PHE A 448 13.46 4.10 -7.96
N LEU A 449 14.17 5.18 -8.27
CA LEU A 449 14.53 5.53 -9.65
C LEU A 449 16.01 5.90 -9.77
N LYS A 450 16.83 4.87 -10.00
CA LYS A 450 18.25 5.04 -10.33
C LYS A 450 18.43 5.66 -11.71
N PRO A 451 19.29 6.69 -11.88
CA PRO A 451 19.57 7.26 -13.19
C PRO A 451 20.31 6.26 -14.09
N SER A 452 19.97 6.26 -15.39
CA SER A 452 20.54 5.31 -16.35
C SER A 452 22.04 5.51 -16.60
N PHE A 453 22.54 6.74 -16.51
CA PHE A 453 23.96 7.05 -16.72
C PHE A 453 24.89 6.53 -15.60
N LEU A 454 24.35 6.18 -14.42
CA LEU A 454 25.17 5.74 -13.28
C LEU A 454 25.99 4.48 -13.62
N SER A 455 25.43 3.60 -14.44
CA SER A 455 26.12 2.38 -14.88
C SER A 455 27.33 2.69 -15.75
N ASP A 456 27.21 3.65 -16.66
CA ASP A 456 28.33 4.10 -17.49
C ASP A 456 29.39 4.81 -16.67
N LEU A 457 28.98 5.66 -15.72
CA LEU A 457 29.89 6.37 -14.82
C LEU A 457 30.70 5.39 -13.94
N SER A 458 30.03 4.43 -13.31
CA SER A 458 30.66 3.38 -12.49
C SER A 458 31.62 2.49 -13.30
N ASN A 459 31.27 2.15 -14.54
CA ASN A 459 32.10 1.29 -15.38
C ASN A 459 33.33 2.05 -15.95
N LYS A 460 33.14 3.26 -16.48
CA LYS A 460 34.17 4.02 -17.20
C LYS A 460 35.10 4.79 -16.26
N THR A 461 34.53 5.55 -15.33
CA THR A 461 35.30 6.32 -14.35
C THR A 461 35.59 5.45 -13.12
N GLY A 462 34.56 4.83 -12.56
CA GLY A 462 34.64 4.16 -11.26
C GLY A 462 34.11 5.05 -10.15
N ILE A 463 33.29 4.45 -9.29
CA ILE A 463 32.81 5.07 -8.05
C ILE A 463 33.37 4.23 -6.90
N VAL A 464 33.87 4.89 -5.87
CA VAL A 464 34.57 4.26 -4.75
C VAL A 464 33.83 4.59 -3.47
N ASP A 465 33.52 3.58 -2.68
CA ASP A 465 33.15 3.76 -1.28
C ASP A 465 34.45 3.67 -0.44
N VAL A 466 34.67 2.53 0.23
CA VAL A 466 36.01 2.12 0.68
C VAL A 466 36.71 1.30 -0.41
N ILE A 467 35.94 0.44 -1.08
CA ILE A 467 36.36 -0.30 -2.27
C ILE A 467 35.57 0.18 -3.49
N ARG A 468 36.10 -0.11 -4.68
CA ARG A 468 35.43 0.23 -5.94
C ARG A 468 34.10 -0.51 -6.07
N LEU A 469 33.04 0.22 -6.36
CA LEU A 469 31.74 -0.36 -6.70
C LEU A 469 31.76 -1.08 -8.05
N GLY A 470 30.98 -2.15 -8.15
CA GLY A 470 30.96 -2.97 -9.35
C GLY A 470 29.73 -3.87 -9.43
N ASN A 471 29.40 -4.26 -10.66
CA ASN A 471 28.27 -5.13 -10.96
C ASN A 471 28.58 -6.63 -10.78
N LYS A 472 29.68 -6.96 -10.09
CA LYS A 472 30.16 -8.33 -9.85
C LYS A 472 30.19 -8.59 -8.35
N ALA A 473 29.75 -9.77 -7.94
CA ALA A 473 29.92 -10.21 -6.55
C ALA A 473 31.40 -10.50 -6.28
N VAL A 474 31.84 -10.22 -5.05
CA VAL A 474 33.20 -10.53 -4.58
C VAL A 474 33.15 -11.86 -3.84
N PHE A 475 34.01 -12.80 -4.23
CA PHE A 475 34.09 -14.11 -3.57
C PHE A 475 35.12 -14.03 -2.44
N VAL A 476 34.78 -14.60 -1.28
CA VAL A 476 35.65 -14.69 -0.11
C VAL A 476 36.05 -16.15 0.06
N THR A 477 37.27 -16.48 -0.36
CA THR A 477 37.70 -17.88 -0.56
C THR A 477 38.82 -18.32 0.36
N ASP A 478 39.65 -17.39 0.79
CA ASP A 478 40.74 -17.64 1.73
C ASP A 478 40.73 -16.69 2.93
N ASP A 479 41.68 -16.89 3.84
CA ASP A 479 41.80 -16.08 5.06
C ASP A 479 42.19 -14.62 4.79
N ASN A 480 42.88 -14.33 3.67
CA ASN A 480 43.23 -12.97 3.29
C ASN A 480 41.99 -12.24 2.78
N ASP A 481 41.23 -12.86 1.86
CA ASP A 481 39.95 -12.34 1.38
C ASP A 481 39.01 -12.07 2.56
N TYR A 482 38.97 -12.98 3.53
CA TYR A 482 38.14 -12.84 4.72
C TYR A 482 38.57 -11.67 5.59
N SER A 483 39.88 -11.44 5.73
CA SER A 483 40.41 -10.32 6.51
C SER A 483 40.05 -8.98 5.86
N ASP A 484 40.14 -8.89 4.53
CA ASP A 484 39.73 -7.70 3.77
C ASP A 484 38.23 -7.46 3.89
N PHE A 485 37.43 -8.51 3.74
CA PHE A 485 35.97 -8.48 3.93
C PHE A 485 35.57 -8.04 5.34
N TYR A 486 36.19 -8.61 6.38
CA TYR A 486 35.93 -8.24 7.77
C TYR A 486 36.34 -6.79 8.07
N SER A 487 37.50 -6.37 7.55
CA SER A 487 38.00 -4.99 7.70
C SER A 487 37.06 -3.99 7.02
N LEU A 488 36.53 -4.32 5.85
CA LEU A 488 35.54 -3.51 5.15
C LEU A 488 34.22 -3.39 5.94
N ILE A 489 33.76 -4.47 6.59
CA ILE A 489 32.56 -4.43 7.43
C ILE A 489 32.74 -3.48 8.63
N LYS A 490 33.93 -3.45 9.22
CA LYS A 490 34.24 -2.64 10.40
C LYS A 490 34.67 -1.20 10.07
N ASN A 491 34.88 -0.88 8.80
CA ASN A 491 35.35 0.44 8.39
C ASN A 491 34.28 1.52 8.65
N GLN A 492 34.64 2.54 9.43
CA GLN A 492 33.74 3.63 9.81
C GLN A 492 33.44 4.59 8.65
N GLU A 493 34.32 4.69 7.67
CA GLU A 493 34.16 5.56 6.48
C GLU A 493 33.22 4.96 5.43
N ARG A 494 32.84 3.69 5.58
CA ARG A 494 31.93 3.01 4.65
C ARG A 494 30.56 3.68 4.65
N LYS A 495 30.11 4.11 3.47
CA LYS A 495 28.79 4.74 3.27
C LYS A 495 27.73 3.78 2.74
N LEU A 496 28.08 2.62 2.16
CA LEU A 496 27.12 1.69 1.55
C LEU A 496 26.98 0.36 2.30
N PRO A 497 25.79 -0.30 2.22
CA PRO A 497 25.58 -1.57 2.90
C PRO A 497 26.30 -2.72 2.18
N ILE A 498 26.69 -3.72 2.95
CA ILE A 498 27.30 -4.96 2.46
C ILE A 498 26.33 -6.11 2.62
N ILE A 499 26.05 -6.82 1.54
CA ILE A 499 25.31 -8.09 1.56
C ILE A 499 26.32 -9.23 1.50
N ALA A 500 26.33 -10.08 2.51
CA ALA A 500 27.15 -11.29 2.55
C ALA A 500 26.26 -12.52 2.41
N ILE A 501 26.57 -13.40 1.47
CA ILE A 501 25.83 -14.63 1.17
C ILE A 501 26.74 -15.81 1.52
N ALA A 502 26.40 -16.55 2.57
CA ALA A 502 27.14 -17.73 2.98
C ALA A 502 26.75 -18.95 2.14
N GLN A 503 27.74 -19.78 1.79
CA GLN A 503 27.52 -21.05 1.10
C GLN A 503 26.77 -22.05 2.00
N GLN A 504 25.92 -22.89 1.40
CA GLN A 504 25.15 -23.94 2.08
C GLN A 504 25.84 -25.31 1.98
N LEU A 505 25.51 -26.23 2.89
CA LEU A 505 25.84 -27.65 2.76
C LEU A 505 25.17 -28.28 1.54
N SER A 506 25.96 -29.00 0.72
CA SER A 506 25.43 -29.81 -0.38
C SER A 506 24.87 -31.14 0.17
N GLU A 507 23.77 -31.66 -0.38
CA GLU A 507 23.23 -32.98 0.03
C GLU A 507 24.20 -34.13 -0.27
N ASP A 508 25.13 -33.94 -1.22
CA ASP A 508 26.13 -34.93 -1.64
C ASP A 508 27.32 -35.07 -0.67
N ASP A 509 27.54 -34.14 0.26
CA ASP A 509 28.65 -34.24 1.22
C ASP A 509 28.46 -35.35 2.28
N THR A 510 27.27 -35.98 2.33
CA THR A 510 26.97 -37.07 3.26
C THR A 510 27.14 -38.47 2.68
N ASN A 511 27.23 -38.63 1.35
CA ASN A 511 27.31 -39.95 0.72
C ASN A 511 28.31 -40.00 -0.46
N THR A 512 29.44 -40.66 -0.21
CA THR A 512 30.40 -41.23 -1.18
C THR A 512 31.18 -40.24 -2.06
N GLY A 513 32.52 -40.27 -1.91
CA GLY A 513 33.48 -39.45 -2.63
C GLY A 513 33.55 -39.69 -4.15
N GLN A 514 32.62 -39.10 -4.90
CA GLN A 514 32.78 -38.83 -6.32
C GLN A 514 32.52 -37.34 -6.60
N LYS A 515 33.60 -36.57 -6.76
CA LYS A 515 33.55 -35.23 -7.37
C LYS A 515 33.04 -35.38 -8.81
N LYS A 516 31.83 -34.90 -9.11
CA LYS A 516 31.45 -34.57 -10.49
C LYS A 516 32.22 -33.32 -10.89
N ASN A 517 33.21 -33.49 -11.76
CA ASN A 517 33.86 -32.40 -12.47
C ASN A 517 32.88 -31.87 -13.54
N GLU A 518 32.04 -30.91 -13.17
CA GLU A 518 31.43 -30.00 -14.15
C GLU A 518 32.20 -28.67 -14.10
N GLU A 519 32.90 -28.34 -15.19
CA GLU A 519 33.61 -27.06 -15.32
C GLU A 519 32.58 -25.92 -15.41
N TYR A 520 32.29 -25.30 -14.27
CA TYR A 520 31.46 -24.10 -14.22
C TYR A 520 32.22 -22.90 -14.81
N LYS A 521 31.54 -22.12 -15.67
CA LYS A 521 32.10 -20.98 -16.42
C LYS A 521 32.81 -19.90 -15.60
N ASP A 522 32.55 -19.83 -14.29
CA ASP A 522 33.13 -18.87 -13.35
C ASP A 522 33.93 -19.56 -12.20
N GLY A 523 34.21 -20.87 -12.29
CA GLY A 523 35.03 -21.61 -11.31
C GLY A 523 34.33 -22.06 -10.02
N TYR A 524 33.03 -21.79 -9.86
CA TYR A 524 32.25 -22.13 -8.66
C TYR A 524 30.89 -22.75 -9.00
N ASP A 525 30.44 -23.68 -8.16
CA ASP A 525 29.08 -24.23 -8.24
C ASP A 525 28.08 -23.24 -7.64
N MET A 526 27.36 -22.51 -8.48
CA MET A 526 26.36 -21.52 -8.05
C MET A 526 25.17 -22.15 -7.30
N ASN A 527 24.96 -23.48 -7.39
CA ASN A 527 23.90 -24.19 -6.68
C ASN A 527 24.21 -24.39 -5.18
N THR A 528 25.45 -24.10 -4.78
CA THR A 528 25.89 -24.15 -3.39
C THR A 528 25.57 -22.88 -2.60
N PHE A 529 24.94 -21.88 -3.21
CA PHE A 529 24.44 -20.68 -2.53
C PHE A 529 22.91 -20.65 -2.54
N THR A 530 22.33 -20.09 -1.48
CA THR A 530 20.86 -19.98 -1.35
C THR A 530 20.23 -19.01 -2.34
N ILE A 531 21.00 -18.03 -2.84
CA ILE A 531 20.59 -17.18 -3.96
C ILE A 531 21.73 -16.93 -4.95
N ASN A 532 21.38 -16.47 -6.15
CA ASN A 532 22.36 -16.09 -7.15
C ASN A 532 22.93 -14.68 -6.85
N GLY A 533 24.03 -14.64 -6.09
CA GLY A 533 24.72 -13.41 -5.69
C GLY A 533 25.26 -12.60 -6.87
N THR A 534 25.71 -13.24 -7.96
CA THR A 534 26.17 -12.54 -9.16
C THR A 534 25.04 -11.82 -9.90
N ARG A 535 23.82 -12.37 -9.93
CA ARG A 535 22.62 -11.67 -10.43
C ARG A 535 22.22 -10.51 -9.53
N LEU A 536 22.31 -10.69 -8.20
CA LEU A 536 22.02 -9.61 -7.25
C LEU A 536 22.99 -8.43 -7.43
N ALA A 537 24.30 -8.70 -7.52
CA ALA A 537 25.32 -7.68 -7.72
C ALA A 537 25.11 -6.85 -9.01
N LYS A 538 24.57 -7.46 -10.08
CA LYS A 538 24.21 -6.72 -11.31
C LYS A 538 23.10 -5.69 -11.10
N VAL A 539 22.21 -5.91 -10.14
CA VAL A 539 21.06 -5.03 -9.88
C VAL A 539 21.43 -3.92 -8.90
N ILE A 540 22.12 -4.26 -7.81
CA ILE A 540 22.37 -3.33 -6.69
C ILE A 540 23.83 -2.88 -6.54
N GLY A 541 24.77 -3.47 -7.28
CA GLY A 541 26.22 -3.29 -7.07
C GLY A 541 26.76 -1.87 -7.28
N GLN A 542 25.92 -0.95 -7.77
CA GLN A 542 26.24 0.47 -7.92
C GLN A 542 25.87 1.31 -6.69
N TYR A 543 25.21 0.71 -5.70
CA TYR A 543 24.76 1.36 -4.47
C TYR A 543 24.75 0.41 -3.25
N SER A 544 25.44 -0.74 -3.36
CA SER A 544 25.69 -1.70 -2.29
C SER A 544 26.83 -2.64 -2.70
N HIS A 545 27.51 -3.27 -1.73
CA HIS A 545 28.52 -4.30 -1.99
C HIS A 545 27.92 -5.69 -1.80
N VAL A 546 28.27 -6.65 -2.66
CA VAL A 546 27.77 -8.05 -2.58
C VAL A 546 28.96 -8.99 -2.47
N PHE A 547 29.00 -9.76 -1.39
CA PHE A 547 30.03 -10.75 -1.09
C PHE A 547 29.43 -12.15 -0.99
N MET A 548 30.18 -13.15 -1.45
CA MET A 548 29.81 -14.56 -1.42
C MET A 548 30.91 -15.32 -0.67
N THR A 549 30.58 -15.90 0.49
CA THR A 549 31.53 -16.50 1.42
C THR A 549 31.59 -18.01 1.25
N ASP A 550 32.79 -18.54 1.01
CA ASP A 550 33.05 -19.97 0.86
C ASP A 550 32.75 -20.76 2.14
N ARG A 551 32.35 -22.02 1.96
CA ARG A 551 31.96 -22.95 3.01
C ARG A 551 33.01 -23.08 4.11
N ALA A 552 34.29 -23.16 3.75
CA ALA A 552 35.38 -23.32 4.72
C ALA A 552 35.45 -22.16 5.73
N LEU A 553 34.92 -20.99 5.35
CA LEU A 553 34.95 -19.77 6.15
C LEU A 553 33.63 -19.50 6.89
N VAL A 554 32.55 -20.25 6.63
CA VAL A 554 31.23 -20.01 7.24
C VAL A 554 31.27 -20.12 8.77
N SER A 555 32.00 -21.09 9.34
CA SER A 555 32.14 -21.20 10.80
C SER A 555 32.93 -20.02 11.40
N LYS A 556 33.94 -19.52 10.68
CA LYS A 556 34.71 -18.32 11.08
C LYS A 556 33.82 -17.07 11.00
N PHE A 557 33.06 -16.94 9.93
CA PHE A 557 32.03 -15.91 9.72
C PHE A 557 31.03 -15.88 10.87
N ALA A 558 30.47 -17.03 11.25
CA ALA A 558 29.51 -17.14 12.33
C ALA A 558 30.09 -16.64 13.66
N LYS A 559 31.32 -17.05 14.00
CA LYS A 559 32.02 -16.61 15.22
C LYS A 559 32.34 -15.13 15.21
N SER A 560 32.81 -14.58 14.08
CA SER A 560 33.17 -13.15 13.97
C SER A 560 31.99 -12.20 14.18
N PHE A 561 30.77 -12.64 13.87
CA PHE A 561 29.56 -11.81 13.94
C PHE A 561 28.52 -12.31 14.95
N ASN A 562 28.90 -13.25 15.83
CA ASN A 562 28.02 -13.87 16.84
C ASN A 562 26.71 -14.44 16.26
N ILE A 563 26.79 -15.06 15.07
CA ILE A 563 25.67 -15.77 14.45
C ILE A 563 25.65 -17.20 15.03
N PRO A 564 24.50 -17.70 15.53
CA PRO A 564 24.40 -19.10 15.98
C PRO A 564 24.82 -20.06 14.85
N GLU A 565 25.65 -21.06 15.14
CA GLU A 565 26.19 -21.96 14.09
C GLU A 565 25.08 -22.65 13.28
N ALA A 566 23.96 -23.00 13.93
CA ALA A 566 22.78 -23.57 13.28
C ALA A 566 22.13 -22.64 12.23
N ASN A 567 22.35 -21.33 12.35
CA ASN A 567 21.79 -20.30 11.46
C ASN A 567 22.80 -19.78 10.43
N ALA A 568 24.05 -20.22 10.47
CA ALA A 568 25.10 -19.73 9.59
C ALA A 568 25.09 -20.39 8.20
N ASP A 569 24.60 -21.63 8.11
CA ASP A 569 24.48 -22.38 6.86
C ASP A 569 23.55 -21.68 5.87
N GLY A 570 24.06 -21.35 4.67
CA GLY A 570 23.25 -20.71 3.61
C GLY A 570 22.67 -19.34 3.96
N CYS A 571 23.12 -18.69 5.03
CA CYS A 571 22.53 -17.44 5.51
C CYS A 571 22.91 -16.24 4.64
N ILE A 572 22.10 -15.18 4.73
CA ILE A 572 22.38 -13.89 4.09
C ILE A 572 22.38 -12.81 5.17
N CYS A 573 23.45 -12.02 5.23
CA CYS A 573 23.57 -10.91 6.17
C CYS A 573 23.64 -9.58 5.44
N ILE A 574 22.93 -8.56 5.94
CA ILE A 574 23.11 -7.16 5.52
C ILE A 574 23.83 -6.41 6.62
N PHE A 575 25.04 -5.95 6.35
CA PHE A 575 25.81 -5.08 7.24
C PHE A 575 25.60 -3.63 6.85
N TRP A 576 24.87 -2.91 7.68
CA TRP A 576 24.58 -1.49 7.47
C TRP A 576 25.77 -0.59 7.84
N PRO A 577 25.97 0.55 7.14
CA PRO A 577 27.00 1.53 7.47
C PRO A 577 26.93 2.01 8.93
N ALA A 578 28.08 2.31 9.54
CA ALA A 578 28.15 2.71 10.95
C ALA A 578 27.29 3.95 11.28
N HIS A 579 27.20 4.91 10.36
CA HIS A 579 26.41 6.13 10.53
C HIS A 579 24.89 5.87 10.63
N THR A 580 24.40 4.72 10.15
CA THR A 580 22.96 4.38 10.22
C THR A 580 22.52 3.91 11.61
N GLN A 581 23.46 3.55 12.49
CA GLN A 581 23.20 2.98 13.82
C GLN A 581 22.31 1.71 13.79
N LYS A 582 22.13 1.06 12.63
CA LYS A 582 21.36 -0.17 12.48
C LYS A 582 22.20 -1.40 12.85
N HIS A 583 21.60 -2.36 13.57
CA HIS A 583 22.19 -3.69 13.73
C HIS A 583 22.19 -4.45 12.40
N PHE A 584 23.18 -5.32 12.16
CA PHE A 584 23.20 -6.13 10.94
C PHE A 584 21.97 -7.04 10.87
N THR A 585 21.42 -7.21 9.68
CA THR A 585 20.21 -8.00 9.45
C THR A 585 20.60 -9.40 9.00
N LEU A 586 20.14 -10.44 9.69
CA LEU A 586 20.38 -11.85 9.37
C LEU A 586 19.13 -12.49 8.76
N PHE A 587 19.31 -13.20 7.66
CA PHE A 587 18.31 -14.07 7.05
C PHE A 587 18.86 -15.50 7.02
N THR A 588 18.18 -16.42 7.71
CA THR A 588 18.60 -17.82 7.72
C THR A 588 18.21 -18.51 6.42
N ARG A 589 18.87 -19.64 6.10
CA ARG A 589 18.53 -20.45 4.92
C ARG A 589 17.05 -20.81 4.87
N ARG A 590 16.44 -21.14 6.00
CA ARG A 590 15.00 -21.42 6.10
C ARG A 590 14.15 -20.24 5.62
N MET A 591 14.41 -19.03 6.11
CA MET A 591 13.69 -17.81 5.71
C MET A 591 13.81 -17.52 4.20
N ILE A 592 14.94 -17.90 3.60
CA ILE A 592 15.19 -17.72 2.16
C ILE A 592 14.38 -18.73 1.35
N LEU A 593 14.40 -20.01 1.74
CA LEU A 593 13.67 -21.09 1.06
C LEU A 593 12.14 -20.93 1.15
N GLU A 594 11.63 -20.32 2.22
CA GLU A 594 10.20 -20.03 2.42
C GLU A 594 9.72 -18.81 1.61
N SER A 595 10.60 -18.13 0.86
CA SER A 595 10.23 -16.95 0.06
C SER A 595 9.46 -17.33 -1.20
N GLN A 596 8.39 -16.59 -1.53
CA GLN A 596 7.58 -16.79 -2.74
C GLN A 596 7.28 -15.46 -3.47
N PHE A 597 6.94 -15.54 -4.76
CA PHE A 597 6.57 -14.39 -5.58
C PHE A 597 5.07 -14.10 -5.51
N ASP A 598 4.70 -12.85 -5.26
CA ASP A 598 3.30 -12.45 -5.09
C ASP A 598 2.52 -12.20 -6.41
N PHE A 599 3.19 -12.28 -7.56
CA PHE A 599 2.57 -12.07 -8.88
C PHE A 599 2.72 -13.29 -9.80
N ASN A 600 1.57 -13.76 -10.31
CA ASN A 600 1.38 -14.90 -11.20
C ASN A 600 1.93 -14.69 -12.64
N ARG A 601 3.04 -13.96 -12.81
CA ARG A 601 3.69 -13.74 -14.12
C ARG A 601 4.79 -14.74 -14.43
N PHE A 602 5.25 -15.49 -13.43
CA PHE A 602 6.35 -16.46 -13.54
C PHE A 602 5.97 -17.87 -13.07
N ALA A 603 4.68 -18.17 -12.91
CA ALA A 603 4.14 -19.45 -12.44
C ALA A 603 4.35 -20.66 -13.40
N PHE A 604 5.23 -20.52 -14.39
CA PHE A 604 5.54 -21.56 -15.39
C PHE A 604 7.06 -21.76 -15.56
N HIS A 605 7.87 -21.45 -14.55
CA HIS A 605 9.30 -21.75 -14.56
C HIS A 605 9.67 -22.63 -13.36
N ASP A 606 10.01 -23.89 -13.65
CA ASP A 606 9.90 -25.00 -12.71
C ASP A 606 11.05 -25.20 -11.70
N GLU A 607 12.09 -24.34 -11.62
CA GLU A 607 13.28 -24.75 -10.86
C GLU A 607 13.86 -23.80 -9.79
N ASP A 608 13.39 -22.56 -9.59
CA ASP A 608 13.99 -21.66 -8.57
C ASP A 608 13.07 -20.50 -8.12
N VAL A 609 11.85 -20.82 -7.65
CA VAL A 609 10.86 -19.77 -7.28
C VAL A 609 11.31 -18.96 -6.05
N TYR A 610 11.87 -19.63 -5.05
CA TYR A 610 12.28 -18.98 -3.80
C TYR A 610 13.49 -18.06 -3.96
N GLU A 611 14.49 -18.48 -4.75
CA GLU A 611 15.71 -17.69 -5.02
C GLU A 611 15.33 -16.32 -5.57
N LYS A 612 14.50 -16.36 -6.62
CA LYS A 612 14.12 -15.18 -7.35
C LYS A 612 13.25 -14.27 -6.47
N ALA A 613 12.32 -14.83 -5.69
CA ALA A 613 11.50 -14.08 -4.75
C ALA A 613 12.34 -13.37 -3.69
N PHE A 614 13.24 -14.09 -3.03
CA PHE A 614 14.10 -13.51 -1.99
C PHE A 614 15.09 -12.48 -2.55
N ARG A 615 15.63 -12.71 -3.75
CA ARG A 615 16.47 -11.72 -4.42
C ARG A 615 15.72 -10.42 -4.72
N HIS A 616 14.43 -10.48 -5.10
CA HIS A 616 13.61 -9.27 -5.26
C HIS A 616 13.40 -8.56 -3.92
N LYS A 617 13.15 -9.30 -2.84
CA LYS A 617 13.03 -8.77 -1.48
C LYS A 617 14.31 -8.03 -1.04
N LEU A 618 15.49 -8.62 -1.26
CA LEU A 618 16.77 -7.96 -0.97
C LEU A 618 16.94 -6.67 -1.78
N VAL A 619 16.62 -6.70 -3.08
CA VAL A 619 16.69 -5.51 -3.93
C VAL A 619 15.79 -4.40 -3.37
N GLN A 620 14.58 -4.74 -2.92
CA GLN A 620 13.66 -3.76 -2.36
C GLN A 620 14.17 -3.16 -1.04
N ILE A 621 14.68 -3.99 -0.12
CA ILE A 621 15.26 -3.53 1.15
C ILE A 621 16.37 -2.49 0.92
N ILE A 622 17.29 -2.76 -0.03
CA ILE A 622 18.39 -1.83 -0.33
C ILE A 622 17.89 -0.56 -1.02
N LYS A 623 16.84 -0.66 -1.85
CA LYS A 623 16.22 0.50 -2.49
C LYS A 623 15.53 1.43 -1.48
N GLU A 624 14.80 0.86 -0.51
CA GLU A 624 14.16 1.60 0.57
C GLU A 624 15.22 2.28 1.47
N ASP A 625 16.29 1.56 1.84
CA ASP A 625 17.41 2.16 2.57
C ASP A 625 18.02 3.34 1.81
N ASN A 626 18.17 3.23 0.49
CA ASN A 626 18.65 4.31 -0.36
C ASN A 626 17.65 5.47 -0.56
N ILE A 627 16.37 5.33 -0.20
CA ILE A 627 15.43 6.46 -0.25
C ILE A 627 15.32 7.15 1.10
N SER A 628 15.55 6.39 2.18
CA SER A 628 15.38 6.83 3.56
C SER A 628 16.55 7.65 4.15
N ARG A 629 17.68 7.79 3.45
CA ARG A 629 18.83 8.59 3.93
C ARG A 629 18.77 10.00 3.34
#